data_AF-A0A2K9IZS2-F1
#
_entry.id   AF-A0A2K9IZS2-F1
#
_cell.length_a   1.000
_cell.length_b   1.000
_cell.length_c   1.000
_cell.angle_alpha   90.00
_cell.angle_beta   90.00
_cell.angle_gamma   90.00
#
_symmetry.space_group_name_H-M   'P 1'
#
loop_
_entity.id
_entity.type
_entity.pdbx_description
1 polymer ?
#
loop_
_entity_poly.entity_id
_entity_poly.type
_entity_poly.pdbx_seq_one_letter_code
_entity_poly.pdbx_strand_id
1 'polypeptide(L)'
;MGSTLFYSLTIGSITRDEHEESISRKKEISPFSRIGYGFSGCKKPDLVYPGGNIYRKKGSLYIAANSAAYVINNKGYLEQEFGTSFSAPLAAADLAVLTNNVQDNDPLIARALLTHHANNNHYFNNSEDTFFKKVYGYGEGDFESANSSSRNKATYIRKGAMNRLSKQRVRFYMPTVFLDHRKKGKNLVKVSVTCISIPPIDKGMGNEYIRGYVDASLHAINTKGKQTTKNPPNKLGRNKWSHIQHFNKILSAFNPGDWQIWLQLYTKPEIDSDIDYVLIVSIEDITGNNLDVYGSISIETDNRFSALAEIELNEMEE
;
A
#
# COMPACT_ATOMS: atom_id res chain seq x y z
N MET A 1 11.29 21.78 -11.07
CA MET A 1 10.28 21.24 -10.13
C MET A 1 9.85 19.77 -10.36
N GLY A 2 10.15 19.11 -11.50
CA GLY A 2 9.53 17.79 -11.81
C GLY A 2 10.16 16.50 -11.25
N SER A 3 11.38 16.49 -10.68
CA SER A 3 12.06 15.21 -10.28
C SER A 3 11.59 14.71 -8.92
N THR A 4 11.32 15.63 -8.00
CA THR A 4 10.92 15.36 -6.62
C THR A 4 9.52 14.74 -6.52
N LEU A 5 8.64 14.96 -7.50
CA LEU A 5 7.28 14.41 -7.51
C LEU A 5 7.26 12.87 -7.62
N PHE A 6 8.25 12.25 -8.27
CA PHE A 6 8.23 10.81 -8.51
C PHE A 6 8.36 10.00 -7.22
N TYR A 7 9.34 10.37 -6.38
CA TYR A 7 9.51 9.75 -5.07
C TYR A 7 8.64 10.38 -3.99
N SER A 8 7.92 11.48 -4.27
CA SER A 8 6.94 11.98 -3.32
C SER A 8 5.76 11.02 -3.16
N LEU A 9 5.12 11.04 -1.99
CA LEU A 9 3.79 10.48 -1.81
C LEU A 9 2.76 11.54 -2.22
N THR A 10 2.02 11.29 -3.29
CA THR A 10 1.01 12.21 -3.83
C THR A 10 -0.38 11.84 -3.30
N ILE A 11 -1.12 12.83 -2.80
CA ILE A 11 -2.40 12.61 -2.13
C ILE A 11 -3.55 13.21 -2.95
N GLY A 12 -4.58 12.39 -3.20
CA GLY A 12 -5.87 12.83 -3.72
C GLY A 12 -6.89 13.05 -2.61
N SER A 13 -8.04 13.62 -2.96
CA SER A 13 -9.11 13.90 -2.01
C SER A 13 -10.31 13.01 -2.26
N ILE A 14 -10.80 12.37 -1.21
CA ILE A 14 -12.12 11.71 -1.17
C ILE A 14 -13.07 12.48 -0.25
N THR A 15 -14.36 12.22 -0.42
CA THR A 15 -15.39 12.78 0.46
C THR A 15 -15.45 11.97 1.76
N ARG A 16 -15.59 12.66 2.89
CA ARG A 16 -15.84 12.00 4.19
C ARG A 16 -17.31 11.60 4.33
N ASP A 17 -18.17 12.48 3.83
CA ASP A 17 -19.62 12.39 3.90
C ASP A 17 -20.29 13.09 2.72
N GLU A 18 -21.61 12.96 2.62
CA GLU A 18 -22.44 13.56 1.58
C GLU A 18 -23.66 14.29 2.16
N HIS A 19 -24.00 15.43 1.57
CA HIS A 19 -25.32 16.04 1.63
C HIS A 19 -26.16 15.60 0.41
N GLU A 20 -27.49 15.66 0.48
CA GLU A 20 -28.40 15.24 -0.62
C GLU A 20 -28.05 15.88 -1.98
N GLU A 21 -27.63 17.15 -1.98
CA GLU A 21 -27.26 17.89 -3.20
C GLU A 21 -25.78 17.68 -3.63
N SER A 22 -25.01 16.84 -2.93
CA SER A 22 -23.57 16.67 -3.18
C SER A 22 -23.28 16.09 -4.55
N ILE A 23 -22.18 16.56 -5.15
CA ILE A 23 -21.75 16.09 -6.47
C ILE A 23 -21.17 14.67 -6.38
N SER A 24 -20.40 14.38 -5.34
CA SER A 24 -19.81 13.06 -5.10
C SER A 24 -20.46 12.41 -3.89
N ARG A 25 -20.58 11.08 -3.93
CA ARG A 25 -21.10 10.33 -2.78
C ARG A 25 -20.06 10.15 -1.70
N LYS A 26 -20.49 9.72 -0.51
CA LYS A 26 -19.61 9.36 0.61
C LYS A 26 -18.53 8.36 0.17
N LYS A 27 -17.28 8.66 0.53
CA LYS A 27 -16.05 7.94 0.13
C LYS A 27 -15.70 8.01 -1.36
N GLU A 28 -16.53 8.55 -2.24
CA GLU A 28 -16.11 8.75 -3.62
C GLU A 28 -15.06 9.86 -3.73
N ILE A 29 -14.38 9.90 -4.87
CA ILE A 29 -13.43 10.96 -5.19
C ILE A 29 -14.11 12.33 -5.07
N SER A 30 -13.45 13.28 -4.40
CA SER A 30 -13.96 14.65 -4.31
C SER A 30 -13.99 15.28 -5.71
N PRO A 31 -15.01 16.08 -6.08
CA PRO A 31 -15.19 16.60 -7.44
C PRO A 31 -14.04 17.45 -7.98
N PHE A 32 -13.25 18.04 -7.09
CA PHE A 32 -12.10 18.88 -7.39
C PHE A 32 -10.77 18.11 -7.42
N SER A 33 -10.75 16.85 -6.99
CA SER A 33 -9.52 16.06 -6.93
C SER A 33 -9.04 15.74 -8.34
N ARG A 34 -7.76 15.99 -8.60
CA ARG A 34 -7.15 15.60 -9.88
C ARG A 34 -6.92 14.09 -9.91
N ILE A 35 -7.16 13.50 -11.07
CA ILE A 35 -6.95 12.08 -11.36
C ILE A 35 -6.02 11.90 -12.55
N GLY A 36 -5.40 10.73 -12.67
CA GLY A 36 -4.82 10.27 -13.92
C GLY A 36 -3.34 9.92 -13.86
N TYR A 37 -2.61 10.34 -14.90
CA TYR A 37 -1.19 10.02 -15.05
C TYR A 37 -0.35 11.24 -14.69
N GLY A 38 0.61 11.02 -13.78
CA GLY A 38 1.78 11.86 -13.66
C GLY A 38 2.74 11.67 -14.85
N PHE A 39 3.99 12.10 -14.66
CA PHE A 39 5.01 12.04 -15.70
C PHE A 39 5.24 10.60 -16.20
N SER A 40 5.42 10.44 -17.51
CA SER A 40 5.70 9.17 -18.19
C SER A 40 4.72 8.03 -17.88
N GLY A 41 3.44 8.35 -17.69
CA GLY A 41 2.38 7.35 -17.48
C GLY A 41 2.34 6.76 -16.06
N CYS A 42 3.09 7.32 -15.10
CA CYS A 42 3.00 6.93 -13.70
C CYS A 42 1.60 7.29 -13.18
N LYS A 43 0.88 6.35 -12.58
CA LYS A 43 -0.47 6.62 -12.03
C LYS A 43 -0.36 7.50 -10.78
N LYS A 44 -1.18 8.54 -10.68
CA LYS A 44 -1.28 9.44 -9.53
C LYS A 44 -2.75 9.80 -9.28
N PRO A 45 -3.20 10.01 -8.03
CA PRO A 45 -2.41 10.05 -6.79
C PRO A 45 -1.89 8.67 -6.34
N ASP A 46 -1.03 8.63 -5.32
CA ASP A 46 -0.61 7.38 -4.69
C ASP A 46 -1.63 6.90 -3.66
N LEU A 47 -2.16 7.80 -2.85
CA LEU A 47 -3.20 7.53 -1.84
C LEU A 47 -4.26 8.63 -1.86
N VAL A 48 -5.39 8.36 -1.22
CA VAL A 48 -6.43 9.36 -0.99
C VAL A 48 -6.72 9.53 0.50
N TYR A 49 -7.11 10.74 0.86
CA TYR A 49 -7.55 11.10 2.20
C TYR A 49 -8.80 11.98 2.13
N PRO A 50 -9.61 12.06 3.19
CA PRO A 50 -10.69 13.03 3.28
C PRO A 50 -10.21 14.45 2.99
N GLY A 51 -10.92 15.19 2.15
CA GLY A 51 -10.55 16.58 1.83
C GLY A 51 -11.69 17.52 1.51
N GLY A 52 -12.95 17.07 1.61
CA GLY A 52 -14.09 17.90 1.29
C GLY A 52 -15.05 17.29 0.30
N ASN A 53 -16.27 17.83 0.29
CA ASN A 53 -17.26 17.60 -0.74
C ASN A 53 -17.94 18.92 -1.09
N ILE A 54 -18.37 19.04 -2.33
CA ILE A 54 -19.05 20.23 -2.83
C ILE A 54 -20.42 19.84 -3.38
N TYR A 55 -21.38 20.74 -3.21
CA TYR A 55 -22.69 20.63 -3.84
C TYR A 55 -22.99 21.88 -4.66
N ARG A 56 -23.84 21.73 -5.69
CA ARG A 56 -24.23 22.84 -6.56
C ARG A 56 -25.70 23.16 -6.36
N LYS A 57 -26.00 24.40 -5.95
CA LYS A 57 -27.37 24.89 -5.78
C LYS A 57 -27.56 26.23 -6.49
N LYS A 58 -28.55 26.32 -7.37
CA LYS A 58 -28.88 27.53 -8.15
C LYS A 58 -27.65 28.16 -8.86
N GLY A 59 -26.79 27.33 -9.45
CA GLY A 59 -25.59 27.77 -10.16
C GLY A 59 -24.38 28.10 -9.29
N SER A 60 -24.53 28.17 -7.96
CA SER A 60 -23.44 28.42 -7.00
C SER A 60 -22.92 27.11 -6.39
N LEU A 61 -21.64 27.09 -6.04
CA LEU A 61 -20.98 25.96 -5.35
C LEU A 61 -20.91 26.23 -3.86
N TYR A 62 -21.18 25.19 -3.06
CA TYR A 62 -21.19 25.25 -1.61
C TYR A 62 -20.39 24.08 -1.04
N ILE A 63 -19.88 24.26 0.17
CA ILE A 63 -19.17 23.23 0.92
C ILE A 63 -20.19 22.42 1.71
N ALA A 64 -20.17 21.10 1.55
CA ALA A 64 -20.99 20.24 2.39
C ALA A 64 -20.40 20.22 3.81
N ALA A 65 -21.06 20.84 4.78
CA ALA A 65 -20.54 21.03 6.15
C ALA A 65 -20.15 19.71 6.86
N ASN A 66 -20.86 18.61 6.56
CA ASN A 66 -20.54 17.28 7.09
C ASN A 66 -19.27 16.67 6.47
N SER A 67 -18.85 17.17 5.32
CA SER A 67 -17.69 16.70 4.56
C SER A 67 -16.52 17.69 4.55
N ALA A 68 -16.69 18.92 5.05
CA ALA A 68 -15.67 19.96 5.10
C ALA A 68 -14.48 19.61 6.01
N ALA A 69 -13.31 20.15 5.67
CA ALA A 69 -12.20 20.25 6.61
C ALA A 69 -12.43 21.47 7.52
N TYR A 70 -12.24 21.30 8.83
CA TYR A 70 -12.33 22.40 9.78
C TYR A 70 -10.92 22.92 10.07
N VAL A 71 -10.69 24.21 9.84
CA VAL A 71 -9.38 24.84 9.99
C VAL A 71 -9.45 26.11 10.81
N ILE A 72 -8.34 26.48 11.43
CA ILE A 72 -8.20 27.73 12.18
C ILE A 72 -7.59 28.76 11.23
N ASN A 73 -8.30 29.86 10.98
CA ASN A 73 -7.82 30.94 10.13
C ASN A 73 -6.78 31.83 10.86
N ASN A 74 -6.22 32.81 10.16
CA ASN A 74 -5.22 33.73 10.72
C ASN A 74 -5.75 34.66 11.83
N LYS A 75 -7.06 34.66 12.11
CA LYS A 75 -7.70 35.40 13.20
C LYS A 75 -8.06 34.50 14.38
N GLY A 76 -7.76 33.20 14.32
CA GLY A 76 -8.08 32.23 15.38
C GLY A 76 -9.51 31.69 15.34
N TYR A 77 -10.27 31.93 14.26
CA TYR A 77 -11.62 31.41 14.11
C TYR A 77 -11.64 30.09 13.35
N LEU A 78 -12.59 29.23 13.70
CA LEU A 78 -12.87 27.99 12.99
C LEU A 78 -13.61 28.29 11.69
N GLU A 79 -13.09 27.82 10.57
CA GLU A 79 -13.69 27.93 9.24
C GLU A 79 -13.76 26.57 8.56
N GLN A 80 -14.73 26.43 7.64
CA GLN A 80 -14.90 25.26 6.80
C GLN A 80 -14.18 25.46 5.48
N GLU A 81 -13.35 24.51 5.12
CA GLU A 81 -12.56 24.53 3.90
C GLU A 81 -12.60 23.18 3.18
N PHE A 82 -12.14 23.15 1.94
CA PHE A 82 -12.03 21.92 1.14
C PHE A 82 -10.87 22.00 0.14
N GLY A 83 -10.38 20.84 -0.28
CA GLY A 83 -9.29 20.75 -1.25
C GLY A 83 -8.32 19.62 -0.92
N THR A 84 -7.55 19.21 -1.92
CA THR A 84 -6.43 18.27 -1.72
C THR A 84 -5.37 18.85 -0.78
N SER A 85 -5.30 20.18 -0.64
CA SER A 85 -4.47 20.88 0.35
C SER A 85 -4.83 20.54 1.80
N PHE A 86 -6.04 20.04 2.06
CA PHE A 86 -6.48 19.58 3.38
C PHE A 86 -6.42 18.06 3.54
N SER A 87 -6.35 17.30 2.43
CA SER A 87 -6.05 15.86 2.44
C SER A 87 -4.57 15.57 2.69
N ALA A 88 -3.68 16.33 2.05
CA ALA A 88 -2.22 16.15 2.18
C ALA A 88 -1.68 16.23 3.63
N PRO A 89 -2.10 17.18 4.50
CA PRO A 89 -1.62 17.23 5.87
C PRO A 89 -2.09 16.05 6.73
N LEU A 90 -3.23 15.42 6.42
CA LEU A 90 -3.67 14.20 7.12
C LEU A 90 -2.69 13.05 6.84
N ALA A 91 -2.36 12.83 5.57
CA ALA A 91 -1.36 11.82 5.19
C ALA A 91 0.04 12.14 5.77
N ALA A 92 0.40 13.42 5.86
CA ALA A 92 1.67 13.84 6.47
C ALA A 92 1.70 13.56 7.98
N ALA A 93 0.58 13.74 8.68
CA ALA A 93 0.46 13.40 10.10
C ALA A 93 0.64 11.88 10.32
N ASP A 94 -0.08 11.06 9.56
CA ASP A 94 0.06 9.60 9.63
C ASP A 94 1.49 9.15 9.34
N LEU A 95 2.11 9.69 8.28
CA LEU A 95 3.50 9.40 7.95
C LEU A 95 4.46 9.83 9.05
N ALA A 96 4.25 10.98 9.70
CA ALA A 96 5.12 11.46 10.77
C ALA A 96 5.09 10.50 11.98
N VAL A 97 3.90 10.06 12.38
CA VAL A 97 3.74 9.09 13.46
C VAL A 97 4.31 7.73 13.08
N LEU A 98 3.99 7.21 11.89
CA LEU A 98 4.54 5.95 11.38
C LEU A 98 6.07 6.01 11.31
N THR A 99 6.65 7.12 10.86
CA THR A 99 8.11 7.28 10.77
C THR A 99 8.75 7.16 12.14
N ASN A 100 8.15 7.69 13.21
CA ASN A 100 8.69 7.54 14.57
C ASN A 100 8.58 6.11 15.12
N ASN A 101 7.69 5.28 14.56
CA ASN A 101 7.41 3.93 15.05
C ASN A 101 8.13 2.83 14.27
N VAL A 102 8.74 3.15 13.12
CA VAL A 102 9.48 2.18 12.30
C VAL A 102 10.97 2.21 12.62
N GLN A 103 11.66 1.12 12.26
CA GLN A 103 13.11 1.00 12.45
C GLN A 103 13.87 2.18 11.82
N ASP A 104 14.85 2.69 12.56
CA ASP A 104 15.76 3.78 12.16
C ASP A 104 15.06 5.11 11.81
N ASN A 105 13.80 5.26 12.23
CA ASN A 105 12.92 6.37 11.83
C ASN A 105 12.89 6.59 10.32
N ASP A 106 12.86 5.51 9.54
CA ASP A 106 12.98 5.59 8.08
C ASP A 106 11.66 5.95 7.39
N PRO A 107 11.54 7.13 6.77
CA PRO A 107 10.32 7.56 6.08
C PRO A 107 9.98 6.69 4.87
N LEU A 108 10.96 5.98 4.27
CA LEU A 108 10.70 5.05 3.17
C LEU A 108 9.97 3.79 3.65
N ILE A 109 10.29 3.31 4.86
CA ILE A 109 9.58 2.19 5.48
C ILE A 109 8.16 2.62 5.85
N ALA A 110 8.00 3.77 6.50
CA ALA A 110 6.68 4.32 6.83
C ALA A 110 5.79 4.50 5.60
N ARG A 111 6.35 5.06 4.51
CA ARG A 111 5.64 5.18 3.23
C ARG A 111 5.25 3.81 2.66
N ALA A 112 6.15 2.83 2.70
CA ALA A 112 5.90 1.50 2.17
C ALA A 112 4.78 0.79 2.95
N LEU A 113 4.75 0.92 4.27
CA LEU A 113 3.68 0.42 5.13
C LEU A 113 2.35 1.09 4.80
N LEU A 114 2.29 2.42 4.80
CA LEU A 114 1.06 3.15 4.52
C LEU A 114 0.49 2.82 3.13
N THR A 115 1.38 2.67 2.13
CA THR A 115 0.99 2.25 0.78
C THR A 115 0.52 0.79 0.75
N HIS A 116 1.17 -0.11 1.50
CA HIS A 116 0.85 -1.53 1.55
C HIS A 116 -0.51 -1.81 2.19
N HIS A 117 -0.85 -1.04 3.22
CA HIS A 117 -2.05 -1.22 4.02
C HIS A 117 -3.22 -0.32 3.59
N ALA A 118 -3.06 0.44 2.51
CA ALA A 118 -4.10 1.30 1.97
C ALA A 118 -5.42 0.53 1.75
N ASN A 119 -6.51 1.09 2.24
CA ASN A 119 -7.84 0.50 2.16
C ASN A 119 -8.45 0.76 0.79
N ASN A 120 -8.85 -0.31 0.12
CA ASN A 120 -9.47 -0.30 -1.20
C ASN A 120 -10.85 -0.99 -1.23
N ASN A 121 -11.37 -1.39 -0.06
CA ASN A 121 -12.58 -2.22 0.05
C ASN A 121 -13.86 -1.51 -0.40
N HIS A 122 -13.89 -0.17 -0.41
CA HIS A 122 -15.07 0.60 -0.77
C HIS A 122 -15.30 0.77 -2.28
N TYR A 123 -14.39 0.26 -3.12
CA TYR A 123 -14.29 0.69 -4.51
C TYR A 123 -14.29 -0.45 -5.55
N PHE A 124 -14.47 -1.71 -5.13
CA PHE A 124 -14.36 -2.87 -6.04
C PHE A 124 -15.69 -3.41 -6.54
N ASN A 125 -15.84 -3.38 -7.87
CA ASN A 125 -16.29 -4.52 -8.67
C ASN A 125 -15.13 -4.92 -9.60
N ASN A 126 -14.86 -6.22 -9.71
CA ASN A 126 -13.60 -6.85 -10.17
C ASN A 126 -13.09 -6.54 -11.60
N SER A 127 -13.60 -5.54 -12.32
CA SER A 127 -13.28 -5.28 -13.74
C SER A 127 -12.38 -4.06 -14.02
N GLU A 128 -12.05 -3.21 -13.03
CA GLU A 128 -11.48 -1.88 -13.31
C GLU A 128 -10.22 -1.46 -12.50
N ASP A 129 -9.31 -2.38 -12.17
CA ASP A 129 -8.07 -2.06 -11.41
C ASP A 129 -7.25 -0.89 -12.01
N THR A 130 -7.31 -0.70 -13.33
CA THR A 130 -6.59 0.40 -13.98
C THR A 130 -7.28 1.76 -13.79
N PHE A 131 -8.62 1.81 -13.82
CA PHE A 131 -9.35 3.06 -13.56
C PHE A 131 -9.28 3.41 -12.08
N PHE A 132 -9.49 2.42 -11.20
CA PHE A 132 -9.35 2.59 -9.75
C PHE A 132 -8.01 3.23 -9.38
N LYS A 133 -6.89 2.68 -9.87
CA LYS A 133 -5.55 3.23 -9.61
C LYS A 133 -5.30 4.63 -10.16
N LYS A 134 -6.05 5.08 -11.18
CA LYS A 134 -5.97 6.46 -11.67
C LYS A 134 -6.71 7.45 -10.78
N VAL A 135 -7.75 6.98 -10.09
CA VAL A 135 -8.62 7.82 -9.27
C VAL A 135 -8.15 7.83 -7.82
N TYR A 136 -7.93 6.65 -7.25
CA TYR A 136 -7.67 6.45 -5.82
C TYR A 136 -6.23 6.00 -5.51
N GLY A 137 -5.40 5.76 -6.53
CA GLY A 137 -4.06 5.23 -6.34
C GLY A 137 -4.08 3.80 -5.77
N TYR A 138 -3.41 3.59 -4.64
CA TYR A 138 -3.43 2.32 -3.90
C TYR A 138 -4.64 2.20 -2.95
N GLY A 139 -5.32 3.30 -2.65
CA GLY A 139 -6.49 3.35 -1.77
C GLY A 139 -6.46 4.51 -0.79
N GLU A 140 -7.39 4.46 0.16
CA GLU A 140 -7.44 5.37 1.32
C GLU A 140 -6.33 5.00 2.30
N GLY A 141 -5.60 5.97 2.84
CA GLY A 141 -4.60 5.69 3.87
C GLY A 141 -5.24 5.09 5.11
N ASP A 142 -4.66 4.00 5.62
CA ASP A 142 -5.12 3.29 6.81
C ASP A 142 -3.95 3.21 7.81
N PHE A 143 -3.88 4.22 8.69
CA PHE A 143 -2.84 4.33 9.70
C PHE A 143 -2.82 3.14 10.65
N GLU A 144 -3.99 2.73 11.16
CA GLU A 144 -4.09 1.64 12.15
C GLU A 144 -3.56 0.32 11.58
N SER A 145 -3.96 -0.03 10.35
CA SER A 145 -3.45 -1.22 9.66
C SER A 145 -1.97 -1.11 9.31
N ALA A 146 -1.44 0.09 9.07
CA ALA A 146 -0.03 0.31 8.74
C ALA A 146 0.88 0.33 9.97
N ASN A 147 0.37 0.77 11.11
CA ASN A 147 1.11 0.93 12.36
C ASN A 147 1.19 -0.38 13.16
N SER A 148 0.24 -1.30 12.96
CA SER A 148 0.14 -2.52 13.76
C SER A 148 -0.19 -3.76 12.92
N SER A 149 0.30 -4.92 13.39
CA SER A 149 -0.20 -6.22 12.92
C SER A 149 -1.34 -6.67 13.82
N SER A 150 -2.36 -7.28 13.22
CA SER A 150 -3.47 -7.89 13.95
C SER A 150 -3.27 -9.40 14.06
N ARG A 151 -3.99 -10.04 14.98
CA ARG A 151 -3.97 -11.50 15.16
C ARG A 151 -4.09 -12.28 13.85
N ASN A 152 -5.00 -11.84 12.98
CA ASN A 152 -5.30 -12.45 11.69
C ASN A 152 -4.42 -11.97 10.52
N LYS A 153 -3.48 -11.05 10.75
CA LYS A 153 -2.65 -10.46 9.68
C LYS A 153 -1.24 -10.18 10.20
N ALA A 154 -0.27 -10.97 9.73
CA ALA A 154 1.14 -10.76 10.02
C ALA A 154 1.86 -10.06 8.88
N THR A 155 2.68 -9.06 9.19
CA THR A 155 3.41 -8.24 8.22
C THR A 155 4.93 -8.33 8.42
N TYR A 156 5.65 -8.63 7.35
CA TYR A 156 7.11 -8.67 7.29
C TYR A 156 7.64 -7.43 6.58
N ILE A 157 8.73 -6.85 7.11
CA ILE A 157 9.42 -5.69 6.55
C ILE A 157 10.87 -6.04 6.23
N ARG A 158 11.34 -5.60 5.06
CA ARG A 158 12.76 -5.70 4.67
C ARG A 158 13.16 -4.47 3.86
N LYS A 159 14.05 -3.65 4.40
CA LYS A 159 14.80 -2.65 3.63
C LYS A 159 16.11 -3.24 3.13
N GLY A 160 16.53 -2.98 1.91
CA GLY A 160 17.84 -3.40 1.39
C GLY A 160 18.25 -2.62 0.15
N ALA A 161 19.41 -2.97 -0.42
CA ALA A 161 19.91 -2.44 -1.68
C ALA A 161 20.17 -3.57 -2.67
N MET A 162 20.05 -3.30 -3.96
CA MET A 162 20.28 -4.28 -5.03
C MET A 162 21.18 -3.72 -6.14
N ASN A 163 22.13 -4.52 -6.59
CA ASN A 163 22.83 -4.31 -7.87
C ASN A 163 22.22 -5.14 -9.00
N ARG A 164 22.61 -4.84 -10.26
CA ARG A 164 22.09 -5.55 -11.44
C ARG A 164 22.62 -6.98 -11.60
N LEU A 165 23.71 -7.32 -10.90
CA LEU A 165 24.44 -8.59 -11.06
C LEU A 165 23.83 -9.72 -10.25
N SER A 166 23.13 -9.39 -9.16
CA SER A 166 22.61 -10.36 -8.20
C SER A 166 21.08 -10.37 -8.17
N LYS A 167 20.52 -11.55 -7.96
CA LYS A 167 19.11 -11.73 -7.61
C LYS A 167 19.01 -11.93 -6.11
N GLN A 168 18.03 -11.31 -5.47
CA GLN A 168 17.77 -11.52 -4.05
C GLN A 168 16.54 -12.41 -3.86
N ARG A 169 16.61 -13.31 -2.87
CA ARG A 169 15.50 -14.19 -2.49
C ARG A 169 15.19 -13.96 -1.02
N VAL A 170 14.22 -13.10 -0.75
CA VAL A 170 13.78 -12.77 0.61
C VAL A 170 12.80 -13.83 1.08
N ARG A 171 13.04 -14.44 2.24
CA ARG A 171 12.18 -15.48 2.80
C ARG A 171 11.16 -14.90 3.76
N PHE A 172 9.97 -15.47 3.78
CA PHE A 172 8.94 -15.23 4.78
C PHE A 172 8.22 -16.56 5.06
N TYR A 173 7.61 -16.70 6.23
CA TYR A 173 7.04 -17.97 6.64
C TYR A 173 5.52 -18.00 6.50
N MET A 174 5.00 -19.06 5.87
CA MET A 174 3.58 -19.33 5.74
C MET A 174 3.17 -20.35 6.81
N PRO A 175 2.35 -19.99 7.81
CA PRO A 175 2.07 -20.85 8.96
C PRO A 175 1.12 -22.01 8.66
N THR A 176 1.18 -23.05 9.49
CA THR A 176 0.33 -24.24 9.38
C THR A 176 -1.10 -24.02 9.85
N VAL A 177 -1.39 -22.98 10.65
CA VAL A 177 -2.73 -22.65 11.17
C VAL A 177 -3.84 -22.64 10.13
N PHE A 178 -3.51 -22.31 8.87
CA PHE A 178 -4.48 -22.30 7.79
C PHE A 178 -4.91 -23.71 7.34
N LEU A 179 -4.11 -24.75 7.57
CA LEU A 179 -4.37 -26.11 7.07
C LEU A 179 -5.68 -26.69 7.61
N ASP A 180 -5.96 -26.46 8.89
CA ASP A 180 -7.13 -27.00 9.58
C ASP A 180 -8.44 -26.34 9.13
N HIS A 181 -8.33 -25.16 8.50
CA HIS A 181 -9.48 -24.38 8.03
C HIS A 181 -9.71 -24.51 6.52
N ARG A 182 -9.00 -25.42 5.85
CA ARG A 182 -9.13 -25.65 4.41
C ARG A 182 -10.49 -26.24 4.06
N LYS A 183 -11.30 -25.49 3.30
CA LYS A 183 -12.55 -25.96 2.70
C LYS A 183 -12.44 -25.91 1.18
N LYS A 184 -12.85 -26.99 0.49
CA LYS A 184 -12.74 -27.12 -0.97
C LYS A 184 -13.40 -25.90 -1.65
N GLY A 185 -12.64 -25.22 -2.51
CA GLY A 185 -13.12 -24.08 -3.28
C GLY A 185 -13.27 -22.76 -2.51
N LYS A 186 -12.98 -22.72 -1.20
CA LYS A 186 -13.04 -21.48 -0.41
C LYS A 186 -11.67 -20.80 -0.35
N ASN A 187 -11.66 -19.48 -0.51
CA ASN A 187 -10.48 -18.66 -0.31
C ASN A 187 -10.12 -18.66 1.18
N LEU A 188 -8.82 -18.76 1.48
CA LEU A 188 -8.33 -19.00 2.84
C LEU A 188 -7.38 -17.88 3.28
N VAL A 189 -6.36 -17.62 2.46
CA VAL A 189 -5.32 -16.64 2.78
C VAL A 189 -5.16 -15.65 1.64
N LYS A 190 -4.88 -14.40 2.00
CA LYS A 190 -4.43 -13.36 1.07
C LYS A 190 -2.97 -13.02 1.41
N VAL A 191 -2.11 -13.15 0.42
CA VAL A 191 -0.71 -12.70 0.50
C VAL A 191 -0.61 -11.38 -0.27
N SER A 192 -0.27 -10.31 0.43
CA SER A 192 -0.05 -8.98 -0.16
C SER A 192 1.45 -8.71 -0.21
N VAL A 193 1.93 -8.09 -1.30
CA VAL A 193 3.35 -7.76 -1.51
C VAL A 193 3.45 -6.34 -2.03
N THR A 194 4.23 -5.50 -1.35
CA THR A 194 4.63 -4.16 -1.83
C THR A 194 6.15 -4.09 -1.86
N CYS A 195 6.73 -3.75 -3.01
CA CYS A 195 8.13 -3.40 -3.14
C CYS A 195 8.22 -1.98 -3.68
N ILE A 196 8.75 -1.04 -2.87
CA ILE A 196 9.07 0.32 -3.30
C ILE A 196 10.57 0.38 -3.51
N SER A 197 11.01 0.84 -4.68
CA SER A 197 12.42 1.05 -5.04
C SER A 197 12.69 2.53 -5.26
N ILE A 198 13.95 2.96 -5.12
CA ILE A 198 14.41 4.32 -5.43
C ILE A 198 15.41 4.27 -6.60
N PRO A 199 14.96 3.91 -7.82
CA PRO A 199 15.84 3.85 -8.98
C PRO A 199 16.15 5.26 -9.49
N PRO A 200 17.33 5.57 -10.05
CA PRO A 200 17.61 6.87 -10.65
C PRO A 200 16.57 7.30 -11.70
N ILE A 201 16.36 8.61 -11.83
CA ILE A 201 15.42 9.22 -12.77
C ILE A 201 16.10 10.25 -13.66
N ASP A 202 15.64 10.38 -14.91
CA ASP A 202 16.20 11.30 -15.89
C ASP A 202 15.09 12.01 -16.70
N LYS A 203 14.92 13.30 -16.44
CA LYS A 203 13.89 14.14 -17.09
C LYS A 203 14.12 14.30 -18.59
N GLY A 204 15.37 14.25 -19.04
CA GLY A 204 15.71 14.43 -20.46
C GLY A 204 15.23 13.27 -21.33
N MET A 205 14.93 12.12 -20.73
CA MET A 205 14.65 10.88 -21.44
C MET A 205 13.16 10.62 -21.68
N GLY A 206 12.27 11.58 -21.36
CA GLY A 206 10.85 11.50 -21.67
C GLY A 206 10.20 10.20 -21.17
N ASN A 207 9.76 9.33 -22.09
CA ASN A 207 9.14 8.04 -21.74
C ASN A 207 10.09 7.07 -21.01
N GLU A 208 11.40 7.25 -21.13
CA GLU A 208 12.42 6.46 -20.42
C GLU A 208 12.89 7.13 -19.12
N TYR A 209 12.02 7.96 -18.53
CA TYR A 209 12.26 8.71 -17.30
C TYR A 209 12.85 7.88 -16.15
N ILE A 210 12.31 6.66 -15.96
CA ILE A 210 12.72 5.75 -14.90
C ILE A 210 13.89 4.92 -15.40
N ARG A 211 15.03 4.98 -14.72
CA ARG A 211 16.27 4.34 -15.17
C ARG A 211 16.52 2.96 -14.58
N GLY A 212 15.64 2.50 -13.71
CA GLY A 212 15.61 1.13 -13.25
C GLY A 212 14.30 0.77 -12.57
N TYR A 213 14.05 -0.52 -12.39
CA TYR A 213 12.95 -1.01 -11.56
C TYR A 213 13.30 -2.37 -10.98
N VAL A 214 12.77 -2.65 -9.79
CA VAL A 214 12.88 -3.97 -9.17
C VAL A 214 11.64 -4.79 -9.53
N ASP A 215 11.82 -5.93 -10.21
CA ASP A 215 10.76 -6.92 -10.39
C ASP A 215 10.67 -7.77 -9.12
N ALA A 216 9.48 -7.85 -8.53
CA ALA A 216 9.19 -8.68 -7.36
C ALA A 216 8.29 -9.85 -7.76
N SER A 217 8.65 -11.09 -7.43
CA SER A 217 7.90 -12.30 -7.80
C SER A 217 7.68 -13.18 -6.57
N LEU A 218 6.46 -13.67 -6.38
CA LEU A 218 6.06 -14.55 -5.27
C LEU A 218 6.31 -16.01 -5.64
N HIS A 219 7.05 -16.73 -4.79
CA HIS A 219 7.42 -18.13 -4.97
C HIS A 219 7.11 -18.97 -3.74
N ALA A 220 6.68 -20.20 -3.98
CA ALA A 220 6.33 -21.21 -2.98
C ALA A 220 6.88 -22.58 -3.37
N ILE A 221 7.07 -23.45 -2.40
CA ILE A 221 7.44 -24.86 -2.63
C ILE A 221 6.16 -25.69 -2.77
N ASN A 222 6.06 -26.46 -3.87
CA ASN A 222 4.93 -27.37 -4.07
C ASN A 222 5.11 -28.70 -3.32
N THR A 223 4.11 -29.59 -3.40
CA THR A 223 4.11 -30.88 -2.67
C THR A 223 5.23 -31.83 -3.10
N LYS A 224 5.87 -31.57 -4.24
CA LYS A 224 7.01 -32.33 -4.78
C LYS A 224 8.36 -31.69 -4.45
N GLY A 225 8.39 -30.70 -3.55
CA GLY A 225 9.62 -29.95 -3.22
C GLY A 225 10.10 -28.99 -4.31
N LYS A 226 9.33 -28.78 -5.38
CA LYS A 226 9.71 -27.91 -6.51
C LYS A 226 9.21 -26.48 -6.27
N GLN A 227 10.08 -25.51 -6.57
CA GLN A 227 9.76 -24.09 -6.61
C GLN A 227 8.68 -23.79 -7.67
N THR A 228 7.65 -23.04 -7.27
CA THR A 228 6.54 -22.62 -8.11
C THR A 228 6.22 -21.14 -7.92
N THR A 229 5.94 -20.45 -9.00
CA THR A 229 5.52 -19.04 -8.97
C THR A 229 4.04 -18.93 -8.61
N LYS A 230 3.69 -17.99 -7.72
CA LYS A 230 2.34 -17.73 -7.23
C LYS A 230 1.86 -16.30 -7.50
N ASN A 231 2.43 -15.65 -8.52
CA ASN A 231 2.04 -14.31 -8.94
C ASN A 231 0.54 -14.23 -9.34
N PRO A 232 -0.06 -13.03 -9.26
CA PRO A 232 -1.38 -12.79 -9.84
C PRO A 232 -1.35 -12.95 -11.38
N PRO A 233 -2.51 -13.23 -12.00
CA PRO A 233 -2.62 -13.31 -13.45
C PRO A 233 -2.27 -11.96 -14.11
N ASN A 234 -1.90 -12.00 -15.39
CA ASN A 234 -1.68 -10.81 -16.24
C ASN A 234 -0.68 -9.78 -15.68
N LYS A 235 0.22 -10.18 -14.78
CA LYS A 235 1.17 -9.28 -14.10
C LYS A 235 0.47 -8.11 -13.37
N LEU A 236 -0.74 -8.34 -12.85
CA LEU A 236 -1.47 -7.33 -12.11
C LEU A 236 -0.62 -6.80 -10.94
N GLY A 237 -0.40 -5.48 -10.91
CA GLY A 237 0.42 -4.85 -9.89
C GLY A 237 1.94 -5.06 -10.03
N ARG A 238 2.38 -5.71 -11.11
CA ARG A 238 3.77 -6.08 -11.41
C ARG A 238 4.26 -5.43 -12.71
N ASN A 239 4.24 -4.10 -12.76
CA ASN A 239 4.50 -3.32 -13.98
C ASN A 239 6.00 -3.07 -14.17
N LYS A 240 6.49 -3.26 -15.41
CA LYS A 240 7.85 -2.85 -15.77
C LYS A 240 7.98 -1.33 -15.68
N TRP A 241 9.18 -0.85 -15.34
CA TRP A 241 9.47 0.58 -15.24
C TRP A 241 8.51 1.30 -14.27
N SER A 242 8.22 0.65 -13.14
CA SER A 242 7.49 1.23 -12.01
C SER A 242 8.35 1.10 -10.77
N HIS A 243 8.48 2.17 -9.99
CA HIS A 243 9.23 2.12 -8.73
C HIS A 243 8.45 1.38 -7.63
N ILE A 244 7.13 1.23 -7.77
CA ILE A 244 6.29 0.48 -6.85
C ILE A 244 5.73 -0.75 -7.57
N GLN A 245 6.02 -1.93 -7.02
CA GLN A 245 5.36 -3.20 -7.32
C GLN A 245 4.41 -3.51 -6.18
N HIS A 246 3.11 -3.50 -6.41
CA HIS A 246 2.11 -3.78 -5.37
C HIS A 246 1.05 -4.72 -5.90
N PHE A 247 0.99 -5.91 -5.34
CA PHE A 247 0.07 -6.95 -5.78
C PHE A 247 -0.38 -7.84 -4.63
N ASN A 248 -1.49 -8.54 -4.84
CA ASN A 248 -2.00 -9.53 -3.91
C ASN A 248 -2.23 -10.87 -4.61
N LYS A 249 -2.24 -11.94 -3.82
CA LYS A 249 -2.61 -13.28 -4.25
C LYS A 249 -3.51 -13.91 -3.21
N ILE A 250 -4.73 -14.23 -3.61
CA ILE A 250 -5.66 -15.04 -2.83
C ILE A 250 -5.42 -16.52 -3.15
N LEU A 251 -5.39 -17.35 -2.12
CA LEU A 251 -5.12 -18.78 -2.21
C LEU A 251 -6.17 -19.57 -1.42
N SER A 252 -6.64 -20.66 -2.03
CA SER A 252 -7.51 -21.68 -1.41
C SER A 252 -6.77 -22.96 -1.04
N ALA A 253 -5.59 -23.18 -1.64
CA ALA A 253 -4.73 -24.33 -1.38
C ALA A 253 -3.25 -23.96 -1.58
N PHE A 254 -2.42 -24.36 -0.62
CA PHE A 254 -1.00 -24.07 -0.59
C PHE A 254 -0.25 -25.00 0.39
N ASN A 255 1.07 -24.93 0.42
CA ASN A 255 1.89 -25.62 1.42
C ASN A 255 2.47 -24.58 2.40
N PRO A 256 2.38 -24.82 3.71
CA PRO A 256 3.09 -24.04 4.72
C PRO A 256 4.62 -24.15 4.58
N GLY A 257 5.33 -23.32 5.33
CA GLY A 257 6.79 -23.28 5.38
C GLY A 257 7.39 -22.03 4.75
N ASP A 258 8.67 -22.10 4.39
CA ASP A 258 9.43 -20.99 3.82
C ASP A 258 8.95 -20.66 2.39
N TRP A 259 8.35 -19.49 2.25
CA TRP A 259 8.02 -18.86 0.98
C TRP A 259 9.05 -17.79 0.63
N GLN A 260 9.06 -17.35 -0.62
CA GLN A 260 10.08 -16.42 -1.11
C GLN A 260 9.50 -15.31 -1.97
N ILE A 261 10.02 -14.10 -1.78
CA ILE A 261 9.94 -13.03 -2.77
C ILE A 261 11.27 -12.97 -3.51
N TRP A 262 11.23 -13.21 -4.81
CA TRP A 262 12.37 -13.06 -5.69
C TRP A 262 12.39 -11.64 -6.21
N LEU A 263 13.49 -10.94 -5.94
CA LEU A 263 13.73 -9.60 -6.41
C LEU A 263 14.81 -9.64 -7.50
N GLN A 264 14.56 -8.96 -8.61
CA GLN A 264 15.52 -8.77 -9.69
C GLN A 264 15.52 -7.32 -10.15
N LEU A 265 16.68 -6.68 -10.12
CA LEU A 265 16.86 -5.34 -10.61
C LEU A 265 17.07 -5.33 -12.13
N TYR A 266 16.35 -4.45 -12.81
CA TYR A 266 16.55 -4.12 -14.23
C TYR A 266 16.89 -2.64 -14.33
N THR A 267 18.00 -2.29 -14.97
CA THR A 267 18.41 -0.90 -15.17
C THR A 267 18.70 -0.59 -16.63
N LYS A 268 18.76 0.70 -16.95
CA LYS A 268 19.37 1.17 -18.19
C LYS A 268 20.90 0.99 -18.13
N PRO A 269 21.58 0.79 -19.27
CA PRO A 269 22.99 0.37 -19.31
C PRO A 269 23.96 1.28 -18.54
N GLU A 270 23.68 2.58 -18.46
CA GLU A 270 24.52 3.58 -17.78
C GLU A 270 24.38 3.57 -16.25
N ILE A 271 23.39 2.87 -15.69
CA ILE A 271 23.18 2.82 -14.25
C ILE A 271 23.99 1.65 -13.67
N ASP A 272 25.04 2.00 -12.91
CA ASP A 272 25.96 1.05 -12.26
C ASP A 272 25.89 1.06 -10.73
N SER A 273 25.03 1.90 -10.16
CA SER A 273 24.84 1.99 -8.71
C SER A 273 23.84 0.96 -8.20
N ASP A 274 23.97 0.61 -6.93
CA ASP A 274 22.95 -0.10 -6.18
C ASP A 274 21.68 0.76 -6.06
N ILE A 275 20.52 0.10 -6.01
CA ILE A 275 19.21 0.73 -5.85
C ILE A 275 18.58 0.24 -4.55
N ASP A 276 18.26 1.19 -3.69
CA ASP A 276 17.53 0.92 -2.44
C ASP A 276 16.11 0.47 -2.72
N TYR A 277 15.62 -0.43 -1.86
CA TYR A 277 14.25 -0.89 -1.84
C TYR A 277 13.75 -1.14 -0.42
N VAL A 278 12.42 -1.04 -0.25
CA VAL A 278 11.69 -1.58 0.88
C VAL A 278 10.67 -2.58 0.37
N LEU A 279 10.66 -3.77 0.96
CA LEU A 279 9.73 -4.85 0.70
C LEU A 279 8.86 -5.07 1.94
N ILE A 280 7.55 -5.04 1.75
CA ILE A 280 6.53 -5.36 2.75
C ILE A 280 5.73 -6.57 2.24
N VAL A 281 5.58 -7.59 3.08
CA VAL A 281 4.79 -8.79 2.78
C VAL A 281 3.81 -9.03 3.91
N SER A 282 2.52 -9.11 3.61
CA SER A 282 1.50 -9.48 4.62
C SER A 282 0.82 -10.78 4.28
N ILE A 283 0.54 -11.57 5.32
CA ILE A 283 -0.27 -12.79 5.26
C ILE A 283 -1.53 -12.55 6.08
N GLU A 284 -2.69 -12.59 5.43
CA GLU A 284 -3.98 -12.24 6.01
C GLU A 284 -4.96 -13.41 5.91
N ASP A 285 -5.57 -13.80 7.04
CA ASP A 285 -6.75 -14.67 7.06
C ASP A 285 -7.97 -13.88 6.59
N ILE A 286 -8.59 -14.39 5.52
CA ILE A 286 -9.78 -13.80 4.88
C ILE A 286 -11.01 -14.70 5.04
N THR A 287 -10.94 -15.72 5.89
CA THR A 287 -12.07 -16.65 6.13
C THR A 287 -13.09 -16.12 7.12
N GLY A 288 -12.72 -15.11 7.92
CA GLY A 288 -13.52 -14.61 9.03
C GLY A 288 -13.45 -15.47 10.30
N ASN A 289 -12.58 -16.49 10.34
CA ASN A 289 -12.37 -17.32 11.53
C ASN A 289 -11.42 -16.68 12.55
N ASN A 290 -10.84 -15.51 12.22
CA ASN A 290 -9.91 -14.76 13.07
C ASN A 290 -8.72 -15.61 13.55
N LEU A 291 -8.09 -16.33 12.60
CA LEU A 291 -6.97 -17.22 12.89
C LEU A 291 -5.80 -16.45 13.48
N ASP A 292 -5.05 -17.07 14.40
CA ASP A 292 -3.85 -16.50 15.00
C ASP A 292 -2.62 -16.64 14.10
N VAL A 293 -2.62 -15.91 12.99
CA VAL A 293 -1.56 -15.96 11.98
C VAL A 293 -0.23 -15.52 12.58
N TYR A 294 -0.22 -14.43 13.35
CA TYR A 294 1.00 -13.88 13.96
C TYR A 294 1.59 -14.82 15.02
N GLY A 295 0.75 -15.32 15.94
CA GLY A 295 1.18 -16.24 16.99
C GLY A 295 1.72 -17.54 16.40
N SER A 296 1.05 -18.11 15.39
CA SER A 296 1.53 -19.33 14.71
C SER A 296 2.86 -19.13 14.00
N ILE A 297 3.09 -17.98 13.34
CA ILE A 297 4.40 -17.68 12.76
C ILE A 297 5.48 -17.62 13.83
N SER A 298 5.20 -16.96 14.95
CA SER A 298 6.17 -16.79 16.05
C SER A 298 6.58 -18.14 16.65
N ILE A 299 5.61 -19.01 16.90
CA ILE A 299 5.82 -20.37 17.43
C ILE A 299 6.54 -21.26 16.40
N GLU A 300 6.05 -21.33 15.17
CA GLU A 300 6.56 -22.28 14.15
C GLU A 300 7.95 -21.91 13.60
N THR A 301 8.44 -20.70 13.88
CA THR A 301 9.72 -20.19 13.37
C THR A 301 10.77 -20.02 14.45
N ASP A 302 10.50 -20.44 15.70
CA ASP A 302 11.39 -20.30 16.85
C ASP A 302 11.99 -18.88 16.96
N ASN A 303 11.17 -17.85 16.75
CA ASN A 303 11.58 -16.43 16.75
C ASN A 303 12.72 -16.08 15.76
N ARG A 304 12.83 -16.79 14.63
CA ARG A 304 13.79 -16.46 13.56
C ARG A 304 13.60 -15.02 13.02
N PHE A 305 12.42 -14.44 13.17
CA PHE A 305 12.11 -13.08 12.76
C PHE A 305 12.02 -12.15 13.97
N SER A 306 12.67 -10.99 13.88
CA SER A 306 12.61 -9.97 14.93
C SER A 306 11.35 -9.12 14.80
N ALA A 307 10.62 -8.95 15.90
CA ALA A 307 9.54 -7.96 15.99
C ALA A 307 10.13 -6.53 15.97
N LEU A 308 9.41 -5.59 15.35
CA LEU A 308 9.82 -4.18 15.28
C LEU A 308 9.50 -3.43 16.56
N ALA A 309 8.31 -3.67 17.11
CA ALA A 309 7.87 -3.22 18.41
C ALA A 309 6.72 -4.14 18.85
N GLU A 310 6.76 -4.61 20.10
CA GLU A 310 5.61 -5.26 20.73
C GLU A 310 4.81 -4.18 21.45
N ILE A 311 3.53 -4.06 21.11
CA ILE A 311 2.59 -3.17 21.82
C ILE A 311 1.73 -4.10 22.66
N GLU A 312 1.89 -4.05 23.99
CA GLU A 312 0.95 -4.67 24.91
C GLU A 312 -0.38 -3.92 24.80
N LEU A 313 -1.37 -4.56 24.19
CA LEU A 313 -2.75 -4.11 24.30
C LEU A 313 -3.20 -4.47 25.72
N ASN A 314 -3.14 -3.50 26.63
CA ASN A 314 -3.86 -3.63 27.89
C ASN A 314 -5.33 -3.83 27.53
N GLU A 315 -5.86 -5.01 27.83
CA GLU A 315 -7.29 -5.29 27.73
C GLU A 315 -7.99 -4.21 28.55
N MET A 316 -8.69 -3.30 27.88
CA MET A 316 -9.63 -2.41 28.55
C MET A 316 -10.71 -3.31 29.12
N GLU A 317 -10.73 -3.44 30.46
CA GLU A 317 -11.86 -4.00 31.18
C GLU A 317 -13.14 -3.27 30.74
N GLU A 318 -14.11 -4.07 30.28
CA GLU A 318 -15.51 -3.83 29.84
C GLU A 318 -16.04 -2.39 29.67
#